data_AF-A0A9E2PS30-F1
#
_entry.id   AF-A0A9E2PS30-F1
#
_cell.length_a   1.000
_cell.length_b   1.000
_cell.length_c   1.000
_cell.angle_alpha   90.00
_cell.angle_beta   90.00
_cell.angle_gamma   90.00
#
_symmetry.space_group_name_H-M   'P 1'
#
loop_
_entity.id
_entity.type
_entity.pdbx_description
1 polymer ?
#
loop_
_entity_poly.entity_id
_entity_poly.type
_entity_poly.pdbx_seq_one_letter_code
_entity_poly.pdbx_strand_id
1 'polypeptide(L)'
;IDKAPEEKERGITIALAHVEYETANRHYAHVDCPGHADYIKNMITGAAQMDGAILVVGADDGPMPQTREHILLARQVGVPFMVVFLNKVDLVDDPELIELVELELRELLSKYDFPGDDIPIIRGSALKALESDDVNSPEAKPIFELMDALDTYIPLPMRDVDKPFLMPIEDVFTISGRGTVVTGRCERGQVKVGEEVEIVGFTPTQKTVCTGVEMFRKTLDYGQAGDNVGLLLRGIKKDEVERGQVVAKPGSIKPHTRFMAEVYVLNKEEGGRHTPFFTGYRPQFYLRTTDVTGVAQLPEGVEMVMPGDNVAMEVTLITPVALEKELRFAIREGGRTVGAGVVSEVLE
;
A
#
# COMPACT_ATOMS: atom_id res chain seq x y z
N ILE A 1 6.18 9.43 -15.48
CA ILE A 1 6.80 8.12 -15.71
C ILE A 1 8.20 8.38 -16.28
N ASP A 2 9.21 7.70 -15.74
CA ASP A 2 10.62 7.70 -16.16
C ASP A 2 11.25 9.07 -16.44
N LYS A 3 11.21 9.96 -15.43
CA LYS A 3 11.71 11.34 -15.57
C LYS A 3 13.15 11.49 -15.07
N ALA A 4 13.68 10.57 -14.27
CA ALA A 4 15.02 10.69 -13.74
C ALA A 4 16.08 10.46 -14.85
N PRO A 5 17.22 11.17 -14.81
CA PRO A 5 18.30 10.97 -15.79
C PRO A 5 18.77 9.51 -15.87
N GLU A 6 18.83 8.84 -14.72
CA GLU A 6 19.25 7.44 -14.61
C GLU A 6 18.22 6.45 -15.18
N GLU A 7 16.92 6.75 -15.09
CA GLU A 7 15.83 5.96 -15.70
C GLU A 7 15.90 6.05 -17.23
N LYS A 8 16.18 7.24 -17.77
CA LYS A 8 16.32 7.46 -19.22
C LYS A 8 17.57 6.80 -19.81
N GLU A 9 18.68 6.76 -19.07
CA GLU A 9 19.90 6.10 -19.51
C GLU A 9 19.80 4.57 -19.49
N ARG A 10 19.06 4.00 -18.53
CA ARG A 10 18.93 2.55 -18.37
C ARG A 10 17.68 1.96 -19.01
N GLY A 11 16.69 2.77 -19.36
CA GLY A 11 15.42 2.32 -19.94
C GLY A 11 14.57 1.47 -18.98
N ILE A 12 14.73 1.68 -17.67
CA ILE A 12 13.99 0.97 -16.61
C ILE A 12 13.45 1.98 -15.60
N THR A 13 12.23 1.73 -15.11
CA THR A 13 11.64 2.49 -13.99
C THR A 13 12.41 2.18 -12.71
N ILE A 14 12.79 3.22 -11.97
CA ILE A 14 13.57 3.12 -10.73
C ILE A 14 12.74 3.63 -9.56
N ALA A 15 12.12 4.80 -9.71
CA ALA A 15 11.27 5.42 -8.71
C ALA A 15 9.78 5.14 -9.00
N LEU A 16 8.97 5.12 -7.95
CA LEU A 16 7.51 5.12 -8.11
C LEU A 16 7.07 6.40 -8.81
N ALA A 17 6.24 6.27 -9.85
CA ALA A 17 5.62 7.41 -10.50
C ALA A 17 4.12 7.43 -10.17
N HIS A 18 3.64 8.57 -9.68
CA HIS A 18 2.22 8.80 -9.45
C HIS A 18 1.64 9.56 -10.65
N VAL A 19 0.57 9.03 -11.23
CA VAL A 19 -0.20 9.68 -12.29
C VAL A 19 -1.69 9.60 -11.96
N GLU A 20 -2.45 10.57 -12.46
CA GLU A 20 -3.90 10.64 -12.26
C GLU A 20 -4.59 10.56 -13.62
N TYR A 21 -5.70 9.83 -13.66
CA TYR A 21 -6.59 9.73 -14.83
C TYR A 21 -8.00 9.38 -14.35
N GLU A 22 -8.99 9.51 -15.23
CA GLU A 22 -10.39 9.25 -14.89
C GLU A 22 -11.10 8.50 -16.01
N THR A 23 -12.10 7.71 -15.63
CA THR A 23 -13.13 7.18 -16.52
C THR A 23 -14.41 7.99 -16.31
N ALA A 24 -15.46 7.64 -17.05
CA ALA A 24 -16.80 8.17 -16.77
C ALA A 24 -17.30 7.82 -15.37
N ASN A 25 -16.77 6.76 -14.74
CA ASN A 25 -17.26 6.22 -13.47
C ASN A 25 -16.39 6.60 -12.28
N ARG A 26 -15.07 6.76 -12.47
CA ARG A 26 -14.10 6.82 -11.36
C ARG A 26 -12.91 7.73 -11.66
N HIS A 27 -12.33 8.25 -10.59
CA HIS A 27 -11.03 8.92 -10.63
C HIS A 27 -9.97 7.98 -10.05
N TYR A 28 -8.86 7.82 -10.76
CA TYR A 28 -7.77 6.92 -10.42
C TYR A 28 -6.52 7.70 -10.03
N ALA A 29 -5.90 7.29 -8.93
CA ALA A 29 -4.51 7.57 -8.63
C ALA A 29 -3.72 6.30 -8.94
N HIS A 30 -2.88 6.33 -9.97
CA HIS A 30 -2.10 5.20 -10.42
C HIS A 30 -0.67 5.33 -9.94
N VAL A 31 -0.16 4.26 -9.34
CA VAL A 31 1.23 4.15 -8.91
C VAL A 31 1.94 3.16 -9.82
N ASP A 32 2.81 3.68 -10.67
CA ASP A 32 3.65 2.88 -11.56
C ASP A 32 4.84 2.35 -10.78
N CYS A 33 4.97 1.01 -10.73
CA CYS A 33 5.96 0.31 -9.93
C CYS A 33 7.09 -0.25 -10.79
N PRO A 34 8.35 -0.16 -10.33
CA PRO A 34 9.48 -0.69 -11.07
C PRO A 34 9.44 -2.22 -11.11
N GLY A 35 9.61 -2.80 -12.31
CA GLY A 35 9.52 -4.25 -12.53
C GLY A 35 10.85 -5.01 -12.42
N HIS A 36 11.96 -4.30 -12.29
CA HIS A 36 13.30 -4.90 -12.23
C HIS A 36 13.61 -5.39 -10.80
N ALA A 37 14.25 -6.56 -10.69
CA ALA A 37 14.55 -7.22 -9.41
C ALA A 37 15.21 -6.30 -8.37
N ASP A 38 16.17 -5.48 -8.80
CA ASP A 38 16.89 -4.52 -7.94
C ASP A 38 16.00 -3.44 -7.28
N TYR A 39 14.76 -3.25 -7.77
CA TYR A 39 13.84 -2.20 -7.33
C TYR A 39 12.52 -2.75 -6.75
N ILE A 40 12.42 -4.06 -6.52
CA ILE A 40 11.26 -4.72 -5.88
C ILE A 40 10.87 -4.08 -4.54
N LYS A 41 11.86 -3.59 -3.78
CA LYS A 41 11.64 -2.82 -2.54
C LYS A 41 10.70 -1.60 -2.70
N ASN A 42 10.75 -0.93 -3.85
CA ASN A 42 9.92 0.23 -4.14
C ASN A 42 8.50 -0.24 -4.49
N MET A 43 8.37 -1.36 -5.20
CA MET A 43 7.08 -2.00 -5.48
C MET A 43 6.36 -2.36 -4.18
N ILE A 44 7.01 -3.02 -3.22
CA ILE A 44 6.40 -3.42 -1.94
C ILE A 44 5.79 -2.22 -1.19
N THR A 45 6.48 -1.09 -1.22
CA THR A 45 6.00 0.15 -0.58
C THR A 45 4.79 0.75 -1.30
N GLY A 46 4.76 0.69 -2.63
CA GLY A 46 3.64 1.15 -3.45
C GLY A 46 2.42 0.22 -3.35
N ALA A 47 2.63 -1.09 -3.45
CA ALA A 47 1.60 -2.11 -3.44
C ALA A 47 0.83 -2.18 -2.12
N ALA A 48 1.46 -1.84 -0.99
CA ALA A 48 0.78 -1.72 0.29
C ALA A 48 -0.33 -0.64 0.31
N GLN A 49 -0.35 0.27 -0.67
CA GLN A 49 -1.34 1.34 -0.78
C GLN A 49 -2.41 1.08 -1.84
N MET A 50 -2.32 -0.04 -2.57
CA MET A 50 -3.14 -0.31 -3.75
C MET A 50 -4.48 -0.99 -3.39
N ASP A 51 -5.58 -0.38 -3.82
CA ASP A 51 -6.92 -0.99 -3.79
C ASP A 51 -7.05 -2.13 -4.84
N GLY A 52 -6.17 -2.14 -5.84
CA GLY A 52 -5.99 -3.21 -6.81
C GLY A 52 -4.79 -2.94 -7.71
N ALA A 53 -4.29 -3.97 -8.40
CA ALA A 53 -3.09 -3.88 -9.25
C ALA A 53 -3.36 -4.27 -10.70
N ILE A 54 -2.56 -3.70 -11.61
CA ILE A 54 -2.49 -4.11 -13.01
C ILE A 54 -1.21 -4.93 -13.19
N LEU A 55 -1.34 -6.22 -13.50
CA LEU A 55 -0.21 -7.07 -13.83
C LEU A 55 0.04 -7.04 -15.33
N VAL A 56 1.17 -6.47 -15.74
CA VAL A 56 1.56 -6.41 -17.15
C VAL A 56 2.52 -7.56 -17.47
N VAL A 57 2.20 -8.35 -18.49
CA VAL A 57 3.02 -9.50 -18.94
C VAL A 57 3.17 -9.43 -20.45
N GLY A 58 4.36 -9.67 -20.99
CA GLY A 58 4.56 -9.74 -22.45
C GLY A 58 4.06 -11.06 -23.00
N ALA A 59 3.28 -11.04 -24.09
CA ALA A 59 2.83 -12.24 -24.79
C ALA A 59 3.98 -12.99 -25.48
N ASP A 60 5.05 -12.28 -25.81
CA ASP A 60 6.30 -12.78 -26.39
C ASP A 60 7.16 -13.57 -25.38
N ASP A 61 7.20 -13.09 -24.13
CA ASP A 61 8.06 -13.63 -23.08
C ASP A 61 7.32 -14.59 -22.12
N GLY A 62 6.01 -14.40 -21.94
CA GLY A 62 5.20 -15.13 -20.97
C GLY A 62 5.53 -14.77 -19.51
N PRO A 63 5.06 -15.56 -18.53
CA PRO A 63 5.31 -15.32 -17.11
C PRO A 63 6.77 -15.54 -16.73
N MET A 64 7.47 -14.44 -16.47
CA MET A 64 8.88 -14.42 -16.06
C MET A 64 9.03 -14.58 -14.53
N PRO A 65 10.25 -14.84 -14.02
CA PRO A 65 10.49 -14.94 -12.58
C PRO A 65 9.95 -13.74 -11.78
N GLN A 66 10.12 -12.52 -12.31
CA GLN A 66 9.62 -11.28 -11.70
C GLN A 66 8.09 -11.23 -11.68
N THR A 67 7.41 -11.80 -12.68
CA THR A 67 5.94 -11.92 -12.68
C THR A 67 5.48 -12.74 -11.47
N ARG A 68 6.13 -13.87 -11.21
CA ARG A 68 5.81 -14.74 -10.05
C ARG A 68 6.05 -14.01 -8.74
N GLU A 69 7.18 -13.32 -8.65
CA GLU A 69 7.59 -12.57 -7.47
C GLU A 69 6.63 -11.42 -7.18
N HIS A 70 6.20 -10.66 -8.19
CA HIS A 70 5.22 -9.58 -8.01
C HIS A 70 3.85 -10.09 -7.58
N ILE A 71 3.37 -11.21 -8.14
CA ILE A 71 2.09 -11.81 -7.70
C ILE A 71 2.18 -12.22 -6.22
N LEU A 72 3.25 -12.91 -5.85
CA LEU A 72 3.49 -13.33 -4.47
C LEU A 72 3.54 -12.12 -3.52
N LEU A 73 4.34 -11.12 -3.86
CA LEU A 73 4.51 -9.92 -3.04
C LEU A 73 3.21 -9.12 -2.96
N ALA A 74 2.49 -8.93 -4.06
CA ALA A 74 1.19 -8.27 -4.09
C ALA A 74 0.20 -8.97 -3.14
N ARG A 75 0.19 -10.31 -3.13
CA ARG A 75 -0.62 -11.09 -2.18
C ARG A 75 -0.19 -10.85 -0.74
N GLN A 76 1.10 -10.92 -0.45
CA GLN A 76 1.65 -10.76 0.90
C GLN A 76 1.41 -9.35 1.46
N VAL A 77 1.55 -8.30 0.65
CA VAL A 77 1.27 -6.92 1.07
C VAL A 77 -0.22 -6.60 1.10
N GLY A 78 -1.06 -7.45 0.51
CA GLY A 78 -2.51 -7.38 0.68
C GLY A 78 -3.31 -6.75 -0.43
N VAL A 79 -2.75 -6.68 -1.63
CA VAL A 79 -3.50 -6.21 -2.79
C VAL A 79 -4.70 -7.13 -3.00
N PRO A 80 -5.94 -6.63 -2.88
CA PRO A 80 -7.11 -7.50 -2.83
C PRO A 80 -7.58 -7.96 -4.22
N PHE A 81 -7.35 -7.15 -5.26
CA PHE A 81 -7.78 -7.42 -6.64
C PHE A 81 -6.65 -7.19 -7.64
N MET A 82 -6.63 -7.97 -8.71
CA MET A 82 -5.66 -7.86 -9.78
C MET A 82 -6.37 -7.99 -11.14
N VAL A 83 -5.97 -7.15 -12.10
CA VAL A 83 -6.36 -7.25 -13.51
C VAL A 83 -5.09 -7.47 -14.32
N VAL A 84 -5.11 -8.30 -15.35
CA VAL A 84 -3.92 -8.58 -16.17
C VAL A 84 -4.03 -7.88 -17.51
N PHE A 85 -2.93 -7.27 -17.94
CA PHE A 85 -2.75 -6.80 -19.30
C PHE A 85 -1.64 -7.63 -19.98
N LEU A 86 -2.06 -8.51 -20.90
CA LEU A 86 -1.17 -9.29 -21.74
C LEU A 86 -0.73 -8.42 -22.92
N ASN A 87 0.43 -7.80 -22.75
CA ASN A 87 1.00 -6.78 -23.62
C ASN A 87 1.81 -7.39 -24.78
N LYS A 88 2.19 -6.56 -25.75
CA LYS A 88 3.01 -6.90 -26.92
C LYS A 88 2.43 -8.03 -27.79
N VAL A 89 1.11 -8.15 -27.84
CA VAL A 89 0.43 -9.12 -28.72
C VAL A 89 0.77 -8.89 -30.19
N ASP A 90 1.14 -7.66 -30.57
CA ASP A 90 1.60 -7.33 -31.91
C ASP A 90 2.91 -8.00 -32.33
N LEU A 91 3.68 -8.55 -31.38
CA LEU A 91 4.93 -9.27 -31.66
C LEU A 91 4.73 -10.80 -31.80
N VAL A 92 3.51 -11.29 -31.58
CA VAL A 92 3.19 -12.73 -31.57
C VAL A 92 2.20 -13.03 -32.68
N ASP A 93 2.67 -13.71 -33.73
CA ASP A 93 1.83 -14.07 -34.89
C ASP A 93 0.94 -15.30 -34.65
N ASP A 94 1.26 -16.12 -33.64
CA ASP A 94 0.56 -17.37 -33.34
C ASP A 94 -0.46 -17.21 -32.19
N PRO A 95 -1.77 -17.27 -32.46
CA PRO A 95 -2.80 -17.18 -31.43
C PRO A 95 -2.73 -18.30 -30.39
N GLU A 96 -2.25 -19.49 -30.75
CA GLU A 96 -2.15 -20.62 -29.81
C GLU A 96 -1.10 -20.34 -28.72
N LEU A 97 -0.02 -19.62 -29.05
CA LEU A 97 0.98 -19.21 -28.07
C LEU A 97 0.38 -18.22 -27.05
N ILE A 98 -0.42 -17.27 -27.51
CA ILE A 98 -1.07 -16.28 -26.65
C ILE A 98 -2.04 -16.96 -25.68
N GLU A 99 -2.81 -17.94 -26.16
CA GLU A 99 -3.72 -18.73 -25.34
C GLU A 99 -2.96 -19.58 -24.30
N LEU A 100 -1.82 -20.16 -24.69
CA LEU A 100 -0.96 -20.89 -23.77
C LEU A 100 -0.41 -19.99 -22.65
N VAL A 101 0.10 -18.81 -23.01
CA VAL A 101 0.60 -17.82 -22.03
C VAL A 101 -0.51 -17.38 -21.08
N GLU A 102 -1.73 -17.16 -21.59
CA GLU A 102 -2.87 -16.85 -20.75
C GLU A 102 -3.17 -17.97 -19.77
N LEU A 103 -3.19 -19.23 -20.21
CA LEU A 103 -3.43 -20.39 -19.35
C LEU A 103 -2.36 -20.49 -18.25
N GLU A 104 -1.08 -20.34 -18.59
CA GLU A 104 0.00 -20.33 -17.61
C GLU A 104 -0.15 -19.20 -16.58
N LEU A 105 -0.62 -18.02 -16.99
CA LEU A 105 -0.88 -16.91 -16.09
C LEU A 105 -2.04 -17.19 -15.13
N ARG A 106 -3.12 -17.80 -15.61
CA ARG A 106 -4.25 -18.19 -14.76
C ARG A 106 -3.82 -19.20 -13.70
N GLU A 107 -3.07 -20.24 -14.09
CA GLU A 107 -2.52 -21.22 -13.17
C GLU A 107 -1.59 -20.57 -12.13
N LEU A 108 -0.75 -19.62 -12.57
CA LEU A 108 0.17 -18.90 -11.69
C LEU A 108 -0.57 -18.01 -10.68
N LEU A 109 -1.62 -17.31 -11.09
CA LEU A 109 -2.45 -16.50 -10.21
C LEU A 109 -3.18 -17.37 -9.18
N SER A 110 -3.78 -18.48 -9.63
CA SER A 110 -4.44 -19.47 -8.77
C SER A 110 -3.48 -20.08 -7.75
N LYS A 111 -2.23 -20.35 -8.15
CA LYS A 111 -1.17 -20.85 -7.25
C LYS A 111 -0.87 -19.91 -6.08
N TYR A 112 -1.06 -18.60 -6.24
CA TYR A 112 -0.81 -17.59 -5.21
C TYR A 112 -2.10 -17.01 -4.62
N ASP A 113 -3.17 -17.81 -4.58
CA ASP A 113 -4.45 -17.50 -3.96
C ASP A 113 -5.18 -16.26 -4.53
N PHE A 114 -4.92 -15.94 -5.80
CA PHE A 114 -5.78 -15.07 -6.59
C PHE A 114 -6.78 -15.91 -7.39
N PRO A 115 -7.99 -15.39 -7.71
CA PRO A 115 -8.97 -16.13 -8.49
C PRO A 115 -8.58 -16.12 -9.98
N GLY A 116 -7.59 -16.94 -10.37
CA GLY A 116 -6.97 -16.92 -11.70
C GLY A 116 -7.97 -17.14 -12.84
N ASP A 117 -9.02 -17.92 -12.62
CA ASP A 117 -10.07 -18.15 -13.62
C ASP A 117 -11.02 -16.96 -13.82
N ASP A 118 -11.22 -16.14 -12.77
CA ASP A 118 -12.15 -15.01 -12.79
C ASP A 118 -11.47 -13.67 -13.12
N ILE A 119 -10.14 -13.59 -12.97
CA ILE A 119 -9.38 -12.37 -13.25
C ILE A 119 -9.50 -12.01 -14.74
N PRO A 120 -9.90 -10.75 -15.07
CA PRO A 120 -9.87 -10.26 -16.44
C PRO A 120 -8.44 -10.22 -16.97
N ILE A 121 -8.23 -10.81 -18.14
CA ILE A 121 -6.98 -10.76 -18.89
C ILE A 121 -7.26 -10.06 -20.22
N ILE A 122 -6.69 -8.87 -20.39
CA ILE A 122 -6.91 -8.03 -21.57
C ILE A 122 -5.67 -8.15 -22.45
N ARG A 123 -5.88 -8.46 -23.73
CA ARG A 123 -4.82 -8.72 -24.70
C ARG A 123 -4.63 -7.47 -25.57
N GLY A 124 -3.40 -6.98 -25.71
CA GLY A 124 -3.17 -5.81 -26.55
C GLY A 124 -1.71 -5.40 -26.70
N SER A 125 -1.52 -4.21 -27.26
CA SER A 125 -0.22 -3.56 -27.41
C SER A 125 -0.30 -2.13 -26.88
N ALA A 126 0.29 -1.90 -25.70
CA ALA A 126 0.35 -0.57 -25.10
C ALA A 126 1.13 0.42 -25.98
N LEU A 127 2.15 -0.07 -26.72
CA LEU A 127 2.91 0.76 -27.63
C LEU A 127 2.06 1.22 -28.81
N LYS A 128 1.34 0.30 -29.48
CA LYS A 128 0.47 0.67 -30.60
C LYS A 128 -0.67 1.59 -30.19
N ALA A 129 -1.21 1.38 -28.99
CA ALA A 129 -2.20 2.30 -28.40
C ALA A 129 -1.62 3.71 -28.19
N LEU A 130 -0.38 3.81 -27.70
CA LEU A 130 0.28 5.09 -27.44
C LEU A 130 0.71 5.81 -28.72
N GLU A 131 1.11 5.07 -29.76
CA GLU A 131 1.46 5.61 -31.09
C GLU A 131 0.23 6.07 -31.89
N SER A 132 -0.98 5.67 -31.47
CA SER A 132 -2.21 6.03 -32.15
C SER A 132 -2.71 7.40 -31.73
N ASP A 133 -2.90 8.29 -32.70
CA ASP A 133 -3.49 9.61 -32.48
C ASP A 133 -5.03 9.58 -32.40
N ASP A 134 -5.67 8.42 -32.63
CA ASP A 134 -7.12 8.25 -32.57
C ASP A 134 -7.55 7.31 -31.44
N VAL A 135 -8.28 7.87 -30.48
CA VAL A 135 -8.86 7.13 -29.35
C VAL A 135 -9.86 6.04 -29.77
N ASN A 136 -10.41 6.11 -30.99
CA ASN A 136 -11.35 5.11 -31.52
C ASN A 136 -10.65 4.06 -32.39
N SER A 137 -9.32 4.12 -32.49
CA SER A 137 -8.55 3.16 -33.26
C SER A 137 -8.64 1.74 -32.68
N PRO A 138 -8.56 0.69 -33.52
CA PRO A 138 -8.43 -0.68 -33.06
C PRO A 138 -7.28 -0.89 -32.07
N GLU A 139 -6.20 -0.14 -32.24
CA GLU A 139 -4.99 -0.19 -31.41
C GLU A 139 -5.23 0.37 -30.00
N ALA A 140 -6.10 1.38 -29.85
CA ALA A 140 -6.44 1.96 -28.56
C ALA A 140 -7.49 1.13 -27.79
N LYS A 141 -8.30 0.32 -28.49
CA LYS A 141 -9.39 -0.47 -27.92
C LYS A 141 -9.00 -1.32 -26.70
N PRO A 142 -7.86 -2.03 -26.68
CA PRO A 142 -7.45 -2.81 -25.50
C PRO A 142 -7.22 -1.97 -24.24
N ILE A 143 -6.81 -0.70 -24.39
CA ILE A 143 -6.66 0.19 -23.23
C ILE A 143 -8.03 0.55 -22.66
N PHE A 144 -9.03 0.82 -23.49
CA PHE A 144 -10.40 1.06 -23.02
C PHE A 144 -11.02 -0.20 -22.40
N GLU A 145 -10.79 -1.38 -22.97
CA GLU A 145 -11.22 -2.65 -22.37
C GLU A 145 -10.54 -2.91 -21.01
N LEU A 146 -9.26 -2.55 -20.87
CA LEU A 146 -8.56 -2.57 -19.59
C LEU A 146 -9.23 -1.62 -18.59
N MET A 147 -9.54 -0.39 -19.00
CA MET A 147 -10.20 0.60 -18.14
C MET A 147 -11.60 0.13 -17.71
N ASP A 148 -12.38 -0.45 -18.61
CA ASP A 148 -13.69 -1.05 -18.31
C ASP A 148 -13.55 -2.22 -17.31
N ALA A 149 -12.54 -3.07 -17.48
CA ALA A 149 -12.24 -4.14 -16.54
C ALA A 149 -11.87 -3.61 -15.15
N LEU A 150 -11.09 -2.53 -15.05
CA LEU A 150 -10.79 -1.88 -13.76
C LEU A 150 -12.05 -1.28 -13.12
N ASP A 151 -12.94 -0.68 -13.91
CA ASP A 151 -14.20 -0.09 -13.44
C ASP A 151 -15.23 -1.13 -12.97
N THR A 152 -15.15 -2.36 -13.47
CA THR A 152 -16.14 -3.42 -13.19
C THR A 152 -15.64 -4.49 -12.23
N TYR A 153 -14.37 -4.88 -12.35
CA TYR A 153 -13.80 -6.00 -11.57
C TYR A 153 -13.22 -5.55 -10.23
N ILE A 154 -12.51 -4.42 -10.20
CA ILE A 154 -12.03 -3.86 -8.94
C ILE A 154 -13.22 -3.14 -8.30
N PRO A 155 -13.75 -3.58 -7.15
CA PRO A 155 -14.83 -2.85 -6.50
C PRO A 155 -14.32 -1.48 -6.08
N LEU A 156 -15.21 -0.48 -6.09
CA LEU A 156 -14.90 0.76 -5.40
C LEU A 156 -14.61 0.38 -3.94
N PRO A 157 -13.44 0.77 -3.39
CA PRO A 157 -13.17 0.53 -1.99
C PRO A 157 -14.32 1.16 -1.21
N MET A 158 -15.04 0.33 -0.45
CA MET A 158 -16.08 0.83 0.43
C MET A 158 -15.37 1.77 1.40
N ARG A 159 -15.59 3.08 1.22
CA ARG A 159 -15.14 4.06 2.18
C ARG A 159 -15.83 3.69 3.48
N ASP A 160 -15.05 3.30 4.47
CA ASP A 160 -15.51 2.85 5.79
C ASP A 160 -16.08 4.02 6.61
N VAL A 161 -16.94 4.85 6.03
CA VAL A 161 -17.45 6.10 6.59
C VAL A 161 -18.29 5.87 7.84
N ASP A 162 -18.90 4.70 7.97
CA ASP A 162 -19.70 4.30 9.13
C ASP A 162 -18.85 3.75 10.29
N LYS A 163 -17.55 3.50 10.06
CA LYS A 163 -16.63 3.08 11.13
C LYS A 163 -16.22 4.29 12.00
N PRO A 164 -15.74 4.06 13.24
CA PRO A 164 -15.14 5.13 14.04
C PRO A 164 -14.00 5.84 13.29
N PHE A 165 -14.02 7.18 13.30
CA PHE A 165 -13.02 8.00 12.63
C PHE A 165 -11.59 7.62 13.04
N LEU A 166 -10.70 7.50 12.06
CA LEU A 166 -9.27 7.33 12.25
C LEU A 166 -8.52 7.97 11.08
N MET A 167 -7.57 8.85 11.39
CA MET A 167 -6.68 9.49 10.43
C MET A 167 -5.25 9.46 10.98
N PRO A 168 -4.32 8.74 10.33
CA PRO A 168 -2.90 8.79 10.67
C PRO A 168 -2.32 10.17 10.39
N ILE A 169 -1.49 10.68 11.29
CA ILE A 169 -0.86 11.99 11.13
C ILE A 169 0.40 11.82 10.28
N GLU A 170 0.43 12.52 9.15
CA GLU A 170 1.55 12.54 8.19
C GLU A 170 2.47 13.74 8.41
N ASP A 171 1.90 14.91 8.71
CA ASP A 171 2.62 16.16 8.98
C ASP A 171 1.82 17.12 9.87
N VAL A 172 2.52 18.03 10.54
CA VAL A 172 1.99 19.00 11.52
C VAL A 172 2.45 20.42 11.21
N PHE A 173 1.47 21.29 11.01
CA PHE A 173 1.67 22.72 10.72
C PHE A 173 1.09 23.59 11.83
N THR A 174 1.58 24.83 11.90
CA THR A 174 0.97 25.87 12.71
C THR A 174 0.54 27.00 11.79
N ILE A 175 -0.73 27.34 11.81
CA ILE A 175 -1.26 28.50 11.09
C ILE A 175 -1.35 29.66 12.09
N SER A 176 -0.60 30.72 11.82
CA SER A 176 -0.60 31.94 12.64
C SER A 176 -2.03 32.46 12.84
N GLY A 177 -2.43 32.60 14.10
CA GLY A 177 -3.77 33.09 14.47
C GLY A 177 -4.90 32.07 14.38
N ARG A 178 -4.66 30.84 13.88
CA ARG A 178 -5.67 29.76 13.85
C ARG A 178 -5.34 28.60 14.78
N GLY A 179 -4.08 28.17 14.84
CA GLY A 179 -3.65 27.06 15.70
C GLY A 179 -2.91 25.95 14.94
N THR A 180 -2.87 24.76 15.55
CA THR A 180 -2.15 23.59 15.02
C THR A 180 -3.04 22.80 14.08
N VAL A 181 -2.52 22.54 12.88
CA VAL A 181 -3.18 21.72 11.85
C VAL A 181 -2.38 20.45 11.68
N VAL A 182 -3.05 19.31 11.79
CA VAL A 182 -2.48 18.00 11.46
C VAL A 182 -3.03 17.55 10.11
N THR A 183 -2.19 16.94 9.29
CA THR A 183 -2.57 16.49 7.95
C THR A 183 -2.43 14.98 7.82
N GLY A 184 -3.29 14.37 7.00
CA GLY A 184 -3.19 12.98 6.63
C GLY A 184 -4.39 12.52 5.81
N ARG A 185 -4.28 11.30 5.29
CA ARG A 185 -5.41 10.61 4.66
C ARG A 185 -6.33 10.02 5.72
N CYS A 186 -7.63 10.33 5.64
CA CYS A 186 -8.63 9.68 6.49
C CYS A 186 -8.70 8.19 6.13
N GLU A 187 -8.33 7.31 7.06
CA GLU A 187 -8.31 5.86 6.83
C GLU A 187 -9.73 5.30 6.88
N ARG A 188 -10.51 5.72 7.87
CA ARG A 188 -11.90 5.31 8.07
C ARG A 188 -12.73 6.35 8.80
N GLY A 189 -14.04 6.20 8.74
CA GLY A 189 -15.03 7.03 9.39
C GLY A 189 -15.18 8.42 8.78
N GLN A 190 -15.85 9.28 9.53
CA GLN A 190 -16.06 10.70 9.21
C GLN A 190 -15.76 11.54 10.44
N VAL A 191 -15.17 12.73 10.23
CA VAL A 191 -15.00 13.77 11.24
C VAL A 191 -15.68 15.06 10.78
N LYS A 192 -16.47 15.67 11.65
CA LYS A 192 -17.12 16.96 11.39
C LYS A 192 -16.50 18.07 12.21
N VAL A 193 -16.60 19.29 11.70
CA VAL A 193 -16.23 20.48 12.48
C VAL A 193 -17.07 20.54 13.74
N GLY A 194 -16.41 20.63 14.89
CA GLY A 194 -17.01 20.66 16.23
C GLY A 194 -16.97 19.33 16.97
N GLU A 195 -16.56 18.22 16.34
CA GLU A 195 -16.50 16.92 17.00
C GLU A 195 -15.27 16.76 17.90
N GLU A 196 -15.45 16.04 19.02
CA GLU A 196 -14.36 15.63 19.90
C GLU A 196 -13.57 14.48 19.26
N VAL A 197 -12.24 14.58 19.32
CA VAL A 197 -11.29 13.59 18.81
C VAL A 197 -10.18 13.35 19.83
N GLU A 198 -9.54 12.20 19.74
CA GLU A 198 -8.37 11.83 20.52
C GLU A 198 -7.12 11.77 19.63
N ILE A 199 -6.00 12.28 20.15
CA ILE A 199 -4.67 12.07 19.58
C ILE A 199 -4.06 10.87 20.32
N VAL A 200 -3.77 9.80 19.60
CA VAL A 200 -3.35 8.51 20.15
C VAL A 200 -1.98 8.10 19.58
N GLY A 201 -1.09 7.64 20.46
CA GLY A 201 0.26 7.17 20.11
C GLY A 201 1.34 8.00 20.80
N PHE A 202 2.48 7.37 21.08
CA PHE A 202 3.71 7.88 21.71
C PHE A 202 3.58 8.41 23.14
N THR A 203 2.61 9.28 23.38
CA THR A 203 2.35 9.98 24.63
C THR A 203 0.96 9.60 25.17
N PRO A 204 0.64 9.95 26.43
CA PRO A 204 -0.71 9.75 26.95
C PRO A 204 -1.76 10.38 26.04
N THR A 205 -2.84 9.65 25.77
CA THR A 205 -3.92 10.09 24.87
C THR A 205 -4.46 11.46 25.27
N GLN A 206 -4.51 12.38 24.30
CA GLN A 206 -5.00 13.73 24.50
C GLN A 206 -6.35 13.91 23.81
N LYS A 207 -7.31 14.52 24.50
CA LYS A 207 -8.62 14.89 23.93
C LYS A 207 -8.58 16.32 23.40
N THR A 208 -9.16 16.54 22.24
CA THR A 208 -9.31 17.85 21.64
C THR A 208 -10.59 17.91 20.78
N VAL A 209 -10.85 19.06 20.17
CA VAL A 209 -11.99 19.27 19.27
C VAL A 209 -11.46 19.64 17.89
N CYS A 210 -11.95 18.97 16.86
CA CYS A 210 -11.73 19.37 15.48
C CYS A 210 -12.49 20.68 15.22
N THR A 211 -11.78 21.77 14.93
CA THR A 211 -12.37 23.11 14.73
C THR A 211 -12.38 23.57 13.29
N GLY A 212 -11.81 22.77 12.39
CA GLY A 212 -11.81 23.03 10.96
C GLY A 212 -11.32 21.81 10.22
N VAL A 213 -11.90 21.58 9.04
CA VAL A 213 -11.45 20.59 8.07
C VAL A 213 -11.14 21.33 6.78
N GLU A 214 -9.95 21.12 6.22
CA GLU A 214 -9.53 21.74 4.96
C GLU A 214 -8.94 20.71 4.00
N MET A 215 -9.23 20.85 2.71
CA MET A 215 -8.65 20.06 1.63
C MET A 215 -8.29 20.98 0.47
N PHE A 216 -7.02 20.99 0.04
CA PHE A 216 -6.54 21.84 -1.05
C PHE A 216 -6.93 23.33 -0.94
N ARG A 217 -6.76 23.93 0.25
CA ARG A 217 -7.14 25.33 0.57
C ARG A 217 -8.66 25.63 0.48
N LYS A 218 -9.50 24.61 0.43
CA LYS A 218 -10.96 24.73 0.56
C LYS A 218 -11.37 24.27 1.94
N THR A 219 -12.24 25.04 2.59
CA THR A 219 -12.87 24.65 3.86
C THR A 219 -13.99 23.66 3.57
N LEU A 220 -14.05 22.59 4.34
CA LEU A 220 -15.09 21.56 4.29
C LEU A 220 -15.84 21.51 5.62
N ASP A 221 -17.11 21.10 5.57
CA ASP A 221 -17.91 20.87 6.78
C ASP A 221 -17.52 19.57 7.49
N TYR A 222 -16.93 18.62 6.74
CA TYR A 222 -16.48 17.33 7.23
C TYR A 222 -15.35 16.76 6.37
N GLY A 223 -14.60 15.82 6.93
CA GLY A 223 -13.69 14.92 6.20
C GLY A 223 -14.15 13.48 6.38
N GLN A 224 -13.96 12.65 5.36
CA GLN A 224 -14.37 11.25 5.38
C GLN A 224 -13.27 10.33 4.85
N ALA A 225 -13.40 9.04 5.12
CA ALA A 225 -12.50 8.01 4.62
C ALA A 225 -12.15 8.20 3.13
N GLY A 226 -10.85 8.16 2.83
CA GLY A 226 -10.27 8.41 1.51
C GLY A 226 -9.81 9.85 1.26
N ASP A 227 -10.32 10.84 2.00
CA ASP A 227 -9.95 12.25 1.78
C ASP A 227 -8.60 12.59 2.42
N ASN A 228 -7.78 13.37 1.71
CA ASN A 228 -6.54 13.96 2.23
C ASN A 228 -6.86 15.33 2.81
N VAL A 229 -6.90 15.44 4.14
CA VAL A 229 -7.39 16.63 4.84
C VAL A 229 -6.38 17.18 5.83
N GLY A 230 -6.50 18.48 6.12
CA GLY A 230 -5.92 19.13 7.29
C GLY A 230 -7.00 19.34 8.35
N LEU A 231 -6.76 18.86 9.57
CA LEU A 231 -7.64 19.06 10.72
C LEU A 231 -7.03 20.11 11.65
N LEU A 232 -7.77 21.20 11.90
CA LEU A 232 -7.40 22.22 12.89
C LEU A 232 -7.82 21.76 14.29
N LEU A 233 -6.85 21.54 15.17
CA LEU A 233 -7.11 21.00 16.52
C LEU A 233 -7.07 22.11 17.57
N ARG A 234 -8.11 22.15 18.43
CA ARG A 234 -8.24 23.18 19.46
C ARG A 234 -7.26 22.98 20.60
N GLY A 235 -6.48 24.03 20.91
CA GLY A 235 -5.67 24.07 22.13
C GLY A 235 -4.48 23.12 22.15
N ILE A 236 -4.19 22.45 21.04
CA ILE A 236 -3.00 21.60 20.87
C ILE A 236 -1.87 22.45 20.31
N LYS A 237 -0.70 22.39 20.93
CA LYS A 237 0.52 23.01 20.39
C LYS A 237 1.24 22.07 19.44
N LYS A 238 2.10 22.63 18.59
CA LYS A 238 2.87 21.86 17.61
C LYS A 238 3.79 20.81 18.25
N ASP A 239 4.30 21.07 19.45
CA ASP A 239 5.19 20.18 20.20
C ASP A 239 4.44 19.09 21.00
N GLU A 240 3.10 19.15 21.03
CA GLU A 240 2.25 18.17 21.72
C GLU A 240 1.67 17.12 20.76
N VAL A 241 1.93 17.27 19.45
CA VAL A 241 1.46 16.36 18.40
C VAL A 241 2.53 16.17 17.34
N GLU A 242 2.71 14.93 16.89
CA GLU A 242 3.76 14.59 15.94
C GLU A 242 3.32 13.54 14.90
N ARG A 243 4.08 13.44 13.81
CA ARG A 243 3.91 12.41 12.79
C ARG A 243 4.03 11.03 13.42
N GLY A 244 3.17 10.11 13.01
CA GLY A 244 3.12 8.75 13.53
C GLY A 244 2.11 8.54 14.65
N GLN A 245 1.53 9.61 15.20
CA GLN A 245 0.29 9.51 15.97
C GLN A 245 -0.92 9.37 15.04
N VAL A 246 -2.09 9.05 15.60
CA VAL A 246 -3.36 9.05 14.88
C VAL A 246 -4.34 10.01 15.56
N VAL A 247 -5.19 10.67 14.78
CA VAL A 247 -6.41 11.32 15.26
C VAL A 247 -7.55 10.32 15.11
N ALA A 248 -8.25 10.01 16.20
CA ALA A 248 -9.30 9.01 16.20
C ALA A 248 -10.55 9.48 16.96
N LYS A 249 -11.68 8.80 16.72
CA LYS A 249 -12.88 8.97 17.54
C LYS A 249 -12.55 8.57 18.99
N PRO A 250 -13.02 9.33 20.00
CA PRO A 250 -12.67 9.04 21.39
C PRO A 250 -13.00 7.61 21.81
N GLY A 251 -12.01 6.92 22.39
CA GLY A 251 -12.12 5.55 22.85
C GLY A 251 -12.19 4.47 21.76
N SER A 252 -12.09 4.82 20.47
CA SER A 252 -12.21 3.84 19.38
C SER A 252 -10.94 3.05 19.10
N ILE A 253 -9.78 3.57 19.47
CA ILE A 253 -8.48 2.89 19.36
C ILE A 253 -7.64 3.24 20.58
N LYS A 254 -6.82 2.29 21.03
CA LYS A 254 -5.94 2.46 22.18
C LYS A 254 -4.49 2.31 21.75
N PRO A 255 -3.56 2.99 22.45
CA PRO A 255 -2.15 2.77 22.23
C PRO A 255 -1.71 1.50 22.94
N HIS A 256 -0.88 0.71 22.26
CA HIS A 256 -0.43 -0.62 22.67
C HIS A 256 1.07 -0.73 22.40
N THR A 257 1.76 -1.53 23.19
CA THR A 257 3.20 -1.81 23.03
C THR A 257 3.45 -3.26 22.62
N ARG A 258 2.50 -4.17 22.82
CA ARG A 258 2.75 -5.60 22.66
C ARG A 258 1.67 -6.26 21.80
N PHE A 259 2.10 -7.02 20.80
CA PHE A 259 1.19 -7.69 19.87
C PHE A 259 1.81 -8.97 19.30
N MET A 260 0.95 -9.88 18.86
CA MET A 260 1.31 -11.01 18.02
C MET A 260 1.17 -10.63 16.55
N ALA A 261 2.06 -11.12 15.71
CA ALA A 261 1.99 -10.91 14.27
C ALA A 261 2.43 -12.12 13.47
N GLU A 262 1.81 -12.28 12.31
CA GLU A 262 2.29 -13.17 11.25
C GLU A 262 3.18 -12.34 10.32
N VAL A 263 4.40 -12.81 10.09
CA VAL A 263 5.43 -12.05 9.34
C VAL A 263 6.05 -12.92 8.28
N TYR A 264 6.07 -12.42 7.05
CA TYR A 264 6.93 -12.90 5.99
C TYR A 264 8.27 -12.18 6.04
N VAL A 265 9.37 -12.94 6.07
CA VAL A 265 10.74 -12.40 6.11
C VAL A 265 11.29 -12.37 4.70
N LEU A 266 11.64 -11.18 4.21
CA LEU A 266 12.14 -11.03 2.85
C LEU A 266 13.54 -11.63 2.72
N ASN A 267 13.74 -12.39 1.65
CA ASN A 267 15.03 -12.98 1.28
C ASN A 267 15.95 -11.97 0.58
N LYS A 268 17.15 -12.43 0.18
CA LYS A 268 18.17 -11.58 -0.45
C LYS A 268 17.69 -11.05 -1.80
N GLU A 269 17.06 -11.92 -2.58
CA GLU A 269 16.59 -11.66 -3.94
C GLU A 269 15.50 -10.58 -3.94
N GLU A 270 14.65 -10.58 -2.91
CA GLU A 270 13.60 -9.59 -2.65
C GLU A 270 14.13 -8.27 -2.04
N GLY A 271 15.45 -8.16 -1.81
CA GLY A 271 16.10 -6.99 -1.21
C GLY A 271 16.09 -6.94 0.32
N GLY A 272 15.69 -8.05 0.97
CA GLY A 272 15.63 -8.23 2.41
C GLY A 272 16.94 -8.73 3.03
N ARG A 273 16.85 -9.81 3.82
CA ARG A 273 17.96 -10.32 4.62
C ARG A 273 18.78 -11.36 3.87
N HIS A 274 20.08 -11.36 4.15
CA HIS A 274 21.00 -12.43 3.72
C HIS A 274 21.20 -13.50 4.80
N THR A 275 20.95 -13.14 6.05
CA THR A 275 21.26 -13.96 7.23
C THR A 275 20.04 -14.10 8.12
N PRO A 276 19.93 -15.21 8.85
CA PRO A 276 18.84 -15.40 9.82
C PRO A 276 18.87 -14.33 10.90
N PHE A 277 17.76 -14.22 11.63
CA PHE A 277 17.69 -13.52 12.90
C PHE A 277 17.17 -14.43 14.01
N PHE A 278 17.41 -14.02 15.25
CA PHE A 278 17.13 -14.78 16.45
C PHE A 278 16.15 -14.02 17.35
N THR A 279 15.66 -14.66 18.40
CA THR A 279 14.88 -13.97 19.43
C THR A 279 15.66 -12.79 20.02
N GLY A 280 14.97 -11.67 20.28
CA GLY A 280 15.62 -10.41 20.68
C GLY A 280 16.05 -9.52 19.52
N TYR A 281 15.69 -9.87 18.29
CA TYR A 281 15.89 -9.05 17.09
C TYR A 281 15.23 -7.67 17.24
N ARG A 282 15.95 -6.59 16.89
CA ARG A 282 15.55 -5.19 17.15
C ARG A 282 15.45 -4.30 15.91
N PRO A 283 14.50 -4.54 15.01
CA PRO A 283 14.29 -3.70 13.82
C PRO A 283 13.41 -2.48 14.11
N GLN A 284 13.20 -1.67 13.07
CA GLN A 284 12.15 -0.65 13.02
C GLN A 284 10.87 -1.25 12.43
N PHE A 285 9.74 -0.99 13.07
CA PHE A 285 8.40 -1.37 12.62
C PHE A 285 7.70 -0.13 12.06
N TYR A 286 7.16 -0.26 10.85
CA TYR A 286 6.45 0.79 10.13
C TYR A 286 4.97 0.47 10.14
N LEU A 287 4.21 1.18 10.97
CA LEU A 287 2.78 1.01 11.21
C LEU A 287 2.08 2.29 10.75
N ARG A 288 1.40 2.28 9.61
CA ARG A 288 0.86 3.50 8.97
C ARG A 288 1.96 4.56 8.77
N THR A 289 1.86 5.69 9.46
CA THR A 289 2.85 6.79 9.44
C THR A 289 3.86 6.69 10.57
N THR A 290 3.70 5.75 11.50
CA THR A 290 4.59 5.49 12.62
C THR A 290 5.79 4.67 12.18
N ASP A 291 6.98 5.09 12.59
CA ASP A 291 8.18 4.27 12.65
C ASP A 291 8.64 4.14 14.10
N VAL A 292 8.75 2.90 14.59
CA VAL A 292 9.07 2.63 16.00
C VAL A 292 9.96 1.41 16.13
N THR A 293 10.94 1.47 17.03
CA THR A 293 11.78 0.30 17.30
C THR A 293 11.00 -0.73 18.11
N GLY A 294 11.12 -2.00 17.74
CA GLY A 294 10.52 -3.09 18.50
C GLY A 294 11.50 -4.23 18.73
N VAL A 295 11.18 -5.10 19.67
CA VAL A 295 11.89 -6.35 19.93
C VAL A 295 11.00 -7.51 19.49
N ALA A 296 11.49 -8.32 18.55
CA ALA A 296 10.81 -9.54 18.12
C ALA A 296 11.23 -10.72 18.99
N GLN A 297 10.25 -11.44 19.52
CA GLN A 297 10.40 -12.69 20.26
C GLN A 297 9.80 -13.83 19.44
N LEU A 298 10.62 -14.86 19.21
CA LEU A 298 10.20 -16.05 18.46
C LEU A 298 9.42 -17.01 19.37
N PRO A 299 8.54 -17.85 18.80
CA PRO A 299 7.82 -18.88 19.55
C PRO A 299 8.78 -19.87 20.22
N GLU A 300 8.32 -20.50 21.31
CA GLU A 300 9.08 -21.58 21.95
C GLU A 300 9.44 -22.69 20.94
N GLY A 301 10.72 -23.09 20.94
CA GLY A 301 11.24 -24.11 20.01
C GLY A 301 11.73 -23.57 18.66
N VAL A 302 11.51 -22.30 18.34
CA VAL A 302 12.06 -21.65 17.14
C VAL A 302 13.33 -20.87 17.51
N GLU A 303 14.49 -21.42 17.19
CA GLU A 303 15.78 -20.78 17.52
C GLU A 303 16.11 -19.60 16.59
N MET A 304 15.82 -19.74 15.30
CA MET A 304 16.14 -18.75 14.29
C MET A 304 15.11 -18.75 13.15
N VAL A 305 14.99 -17.62 12.46
CA VAL A 305 14.14 -17.47 11.28
C VAL A 305 15.00 -17.18 10.07
N MET A 306 14.80 -17.95 9.00
CA MET A 306 15.54 -17.79 7.76
C MET A 306 14.87 -16.76 6.85
N PRO A 307 15.63 -16.04 6.01
CA PRO A 307 15.04 -15.22 4.96
C PRO A 307 14.21 -16.09 3.99
N GLY A 308 12.97 -15.69 3.70
CA GLY A 308 11.97 -16.46 2.94
C GLY A 308 10.93 -17.19 3.81
N ASP A 309 11.10 -17.23 5.14
CA ASP A 309 10.17 -17.90 6.04
C ASP A 309 8.92 -17.04 6.34
N ASN A 310 7.82 -17.72 6.64
CA ASN A 310 6.68 -17.15 7.35
C ASN A 310 6.78 -17.57 8.82
N VAL A 311 6.67 -16.61 9.73
CA VAL A 311 6.79 -16.85 11.17
C VAL A 311 5.77 -16.03 11.96
N ALA A 312 5.16 -16.68 12.94
CA ALA A 312 4.43 -16.00 14.00
C ALA A 312 5.45 -15.47 15.02
N MET A 313 5.40 -14.19 15.36
CA MET A 313 6.27 -13.61 16.38
C MET A 313 5.51 -12.67 17.31
N GLU A 314 5.98 -12.59 18.55
CA GLU A 314 5.53 -11.57 19.49
C GLU A 314 6.45 -10.35 19.36
N VAL A 315 5.87 -9.16 19.25
CA VAL A 315 6.60 -7.90 19.13
C VAL A 315 6.33 -7.02 20.34
N THR A 316 7.39 -6.49 20.94
CA THR A 316 7.33 -5.46 21.98
C THR A 316 7.94 -4.15 21.47
N LEU A 317 7.12 -3.14 21.23
CA LEU A 317 7.53 -1.80 20.82
C LEU A 317 8.11 -1.02 22.01
N ILE A 318 9.10 -0.17 21.77
CA ILE A 318 9.71 0.67 22.82
C ILE A 318 8.79 1.80 23.28
N THR A 319 7.71 2.05 22.55
CA THR A 319 6.78 3.16 22.81
C THR A 319 5.38 2.74 22.37
N PRO A 320 4.30 3.16 23.08
CA PRO A 320 2.93 2.82 22.71
C PRO A 320 2.54 3.39 21.35
N VAL A 321 1.92 2.58 20.49
CA VAL A 321 1.44 2.98 19.15
C VAL A 321 -0.02 2.58 19.01
N ALA A 322 -0.80 3.31 18.21
CA ALA A 322 -2.18 2.95 17.92
C ALA A 322 -2.25 1.65 17.11
N LEU A 323 -2.52 0.53 17.78
CA LEU A 323 -2.58 -0.81 17.19
C LEU A 323 -3.99 -1.37 17.21
N GLU A 324 -4.28 -2.21 16.23
CA GLU A 324 -5.48 -3.03 16.18
C GLU A 324 -5.19 -4.32 15.43
N LYS A 325 -6.04 -5.32 15.63
CA LYS A 325 -5.99 -6.57 14.89
C LYS A 325 -6.12 -6.30 13.38
N GLU A 326 -5.44 -7.10 12.58
CA GLU A 326 -5.36 -7.02 11.10
C GLU A 326 -4.60 -5.79 10.56
N LEU A 327 -4.00 -4.97 11.43
CA LEU A 327 -3.13 -3.89 11.00
C LEU A 327 -1.88 -4.44 10.31
N ARG A 328 -1.68 -4.05 9.05
CA ARG A 328 -0.48 -4.41 8.28
C ARG A 328 0.68 -3.49 8.61
N PHE A 329 1.89 -4.02 8.55
CA PHE A 329 3.12 -3.27 8.81
C PHE A 329 4.31 -3.81 8.01
N ALA A 330 5.34 -2.99 7.89
CA ALA A 330 6.64 -3.39 7.34
C ALA A 330 7.71 -3.38 8.43
N ILE A 331 8.69 -4.27 8.31
CA ILE A 331 9.87 -4.34 9.18
C ILE A 331 11.06 -3.85 8.37
N ARG A 332 11.83 -2.90 8.93
CA ARG A 332 13.02 -2.34 8.28
C ARG A 332 14.25 -2.37 9.19
N GLU A 333 15.40 -2.62 8.58
CA GLU A 333 16.72 -2.60 9.22
C GLU A 333 17.76 -2.09 8.23
N GLY A 334 18.69 -1.25 8.70
CA GLY A 334 19.82 -0.79 7.87
C GLY A 334 19.37 -0.08 6.58
N GLY A 335 18.20 0.56 6.59
CA GLY A 335 17.60 1.22 5.44
C GLY A 335 16.85 0.29 4.47
N ARG A 336 16.81 -1.03 4.72
CA ARG A 336 16.14 -2.03 3.86
C ARG A 336 14.86 -2.54 4.51
N THR A 337 13.88 -2.92 3.69
CA THR A 337 12.71 -3.69 4.15
C THR A 337 13.11 -5.14 4.26
N VAL A 338 12.93 -5.72 5.44
CA VAL A 338 13.38 -7.07 5.79
C VAL A 338 12.23 -8.01 6.13
N GLY A 339 11.02 -7.47 6.32
CA GLY A 339 9.81 -8.26 6.54
C GLY A 339 8.54 -7.46 6.24
N ALA A 340 7.46 -8.18 5.97
CA ALA A 340 6.11 -7.66 5.88
C ALA A 340 5.24 -8.49 6.82
N GLY A 341 4.39 -7.84 7.60
CA GLY A 341 3.59 -8.52 8.61
C GLY A 341 2.20 -7.95 8.79
N VAL A 342 1.39 -8.72 9.51
CA VAL A 342 0.04 -8.34 9.93
C VAL A 342 -0.16 -8.67 11.40
N VAL A 343 -0.72 -7.72 12.15
CA VAL A 343 -1.06 -7.92 13.57
C VAL A 343 -2.17 -8.97 13.66
N SER A 344 -1.89 -10.11 14.29
CA SER A 344 -2.86 -11.18 14.50
C SER A 344 -3.66 -11.00 15.78
N GLU A 345 -3.02 -10.48 16.84
CA GLU A 345 -3.63 -10.22 18.14
C GLU A 345 -2.92 -9.06 18.87
N VAL A 346 -3.68 -8.24 19.60
CA VAL A 346 -3.14 -7.18 20.46
C VAL A 346 -3.12 -7.67 21.90
N LEU A 347 -1.97 -7.60 22.56
CA LEU A 347 -1.74 -8.18 23.89
C LEU A 347 -1.77 -7.12 24.99
N GLU A 348 -1.05 -6.01 24.80
CA GLU A 348 -0.88 -4.95 25.80
C GLU A 348 -0.84 -3.56 25.19
#